data_AF-A0A370EWL2-F1
#
_entry.id   AF-A0A370EWL2-F1
#
_cell.length_a   1.000
_cell.length_b   1.000
_cell.length_c   1.000
_cell.angle_alpha   90.00
_cell.angle_beta   90.00
_cell.angle_gamma   90.00
#
_symmetry.space_group_name_H-M   'P 1'
#
loop_
_entity.id
_entity.type
_entity.pdbx_description
1 polymer ?
#
loop_
_entity_poly.entity_id
_entity_poly.type
_entity_poly.pdbx_seq_one_letter_code
_entity_poly.pdbx_strand_id
1 'polypeptide(L)'
;MKPYTYLLINFLTIVVCFIFSFHPKIRFDKYFGAFIKTSATVAIPFILWDAWFTNSGVWWFNQDYVLGISIIGMPVEEWLFFICIPFSCVFTYYCLLKFFDLKWAEKLSKLIIFVVLTVSITGFFIFYNKIYTAVTAIVTIVTVAYLGLITRYELFGRASLIYLILMLGFIPVNGTLTGTGLESAIVNYNSEEIIGLRILTIPIEDFIYGYVMFLLNIYIFGLLTKFPSSIQINTDSDN
;
A
#
# COMPACT_ATOMS: atom_id res chain seq x y z
N MET A 1 25.52 10.24 -4.65
CA MET A 1 24.11 9.83 -4.82
C MET A 1 23.52 9.15 -3.58
N LYS A 2 24.33 8.55 -2.68
CA LYS A 2 23.82 7.89 -1.46
C LYS A 2 22.73 8.68 -0.69
N PRO A 3 22.91 9.96 -0.29
CA PRO A 3 21.96 10.64 0.61
C PRO A 3 20.62 11.05 -0.03
N TYR A 4 20.37 10.66 -1.28
CA TYR A 4 19.13 10.97 -2.00
C TYR A 4 18.42 9.71 -2.48
N THR A 5 18.91 8.51 -2.17
CA THR A 5 18.37 7.28 -2.73
C THR A 5 16.90 7.11 -2.35
N TYR A 6 16.53 7.33 -1.08
CA TYR A 6 15.14 7.18 -0.68
C TYR A 6 14.24 8.23 -1.37
N LEU A 7 14.65 9.50 -1.40
CA LEU A 7 13.91 10.54 -2.10
C LEU A 7 13.73 10.22 -3.59
N LEU A 8 14.77 9.69 -4.24
CA LEU A 8 14.74 9.31 -5.64
C LEU A 8 13.79 8.14 -5.89
N ILE A 9 13.73 7.16 -4.99
CA ILE A 9 12.75 6.06 -5.05
C ILE A 9 11.33 6.64 -5.06
N ASN A 10 10.99 7.48 -4.07
CA ASN A 10 9.67 8.13 -4.00
C ASN A 10 9.33 8.92 -5.26
N PHE A 11 10.29 9.70 -5.77
CA PHE A 11 10.13 10.50 -6.98
C PHE A 11 9.89 9.62 -8.22
N LEU A 12 10.71 8.58 -8.42
CA LEU A 12 10.61 7.69 -9.57
C LEU A 12 9.32 6.86 -9.54
N THR A 13 8.83 6.49 -8.36
CA THR A 13 7.54 5.79 -8.23
C THR A 13 6.37 6.67 -8.67
N ILE A 14 6.36 7.94 -8.27
CA ILE A 14 5.20 8.82 -8.53
C ILE A 14 5.24 9.49 -9.92
N VAL A 15 6.43 9.79 -10.48
CA VAL A 15 6.57 10.71 -11.63
C VAL A 15 5.79 10.28 -12.86
N VAL A 16 5.81 8.99 -13.21
CA VAL A 16 5.07 8.48 -14.38
C VAL A 16 3.57 8.61 -14.15
N CYS A 17 3.08 8.14 -12.99
CA CYS A 17 1.68 8.25 -12.63
C CYS A 17 1.20 9.71 -12.62
N PHE A 18 2.02 10.62 -12.10
CA PHE A 18 1.72 12.04 -12.02
C PHE A 18 1.60 12.68 -13.40
N ILE A 19 2.57 12.44 -14.30
CA ILE A 19 2.52 12.97 -15.67
C ILE A 19 1.29 12.43 -16.41
N PHE A 20 1.05 11.11 -16.36
CA PHE A 20 -0.07 10.49 -17.05
C PHE A 20 -1.44 10.85 -16.44
N SER A 21 -1.48 11.39 -15.22
CA SER A 21 -2.73 11.88 -14.61
C SER A 21 -3.40 12.99 -15.43
N PHE A 22 -2.62 13.78 -16.16
CA PHE A 22 -3.13 14.85 -17.03
C PHE A 22 -3.50 14.38 -18.43
N HIS A 23 -3.24 13.12 -18.78
CA HIS A 23 -3.54 12.61 -20.11
C HIS A 23 -5.06 12.67 -20.39
N PRO A 24 -5.51 13.16 -21.57
CA PRO A 24 -6.93 13.40 -21.86
C PRO A 24 -7.85 12.18 -21.70
N LYS A 25 -7.32 10.97 -21.92
CA LYS A 25 -8.06 9.70 -21.73
C LYS A 25 -8.12 9.26 -20.25
N ILE A 26 -7.18 9.70 -19.41
CA ILE A 26 -7.06 9.26 -18.02
C ILE A 26 -7.77 10.26 -17.12
N ARG A 27 -7.34 11.53 -17.14
CA ARG A 27 -7.93 12.63 -16.34
C ARG A 27 -8.01 12.35 -14.83
N PHE A 28 -6.95 11.76 -14.28
CA PHE A 28 -6.82 11.56 -12.83
C PHE A 28 -6.52 12.88 -12.10
N ASP A 29 -6.06 13.91 -12.81
CA ASP A 29 -5.92 15.30 -12.34
C ASP A 29 -7.16 15.81 -11.61
N LYS A 30 -8.35 15.44 -12.08
CA LYS A 30 -9.64 15.83 -11.48
C LYS A 30 -9.85 15.29 -10.07
N TYR A 31 -9.13 14.24 -9.69
CA TYR A 31 -9.29 13.55 -8.41
C TYR A 31 -8.18 13.85 -7.41
N PHE A 32 -7.21 14.73 -7.74
CA PHE A 32 -6.09 15.04 -6.84
C PHE A 32 -6.55 15.53 -5.46
N GLY A 33 -7.55 16.41 -5.41
CA GLY A 33 -8.07 16.90 -4.13
C GLY A 33 -8.72 15.79 -3.28
N ALA A 34 -9.38 14.82 -3.91
CA ALA A 34 -9.93 13.66 -3.21
C ALA A 34 -8.81 12.70 -2.77
N PHE A 35 -7.84 12.44 -3.63
CA PHE A 35 -6.68 11.62 -3.31
C PHE A 35 -5.90 12.17 -2.12
N ILE A 36 -5.60 13.48 -2.07
CA ILE A 36 -4.84 14.07 -0.95
C ILE A 36 -5.60 13.91 0.37
N LYS A 37 -6.93 14.10 0.37
CA LYS A 37 -7.76 13.86 1.57
C LYS A 37 -7.73 12.39 1.99
N THR A 38 -7.84 11.47 1.03
CA THR A 38 -7.73 10.03 1.26
C THR A 38 -6.37 9.66 1.84
N SER A 39 -5.29 10.02 1.17
CA SER A 39 -3.92 9.69 1.56
C SER A 39 -3.60 10.29 2.91
N ALA A 40 -3.97 11.54 3.20
CA ALA A 40 -3.80 12.13 4.54
C ALA A 40 -4.58 11.36 5.61
N THR A 41 -5.81 10.92 5.32
CA THR A 41 -6.63 10.15 6.28
C THR A 41 -6.02 8.79 6.57
N VAL A 42 -5.54 8.08 5.54
CA VAL A 42 -4.91 6.77 5.71
C VAL A 42 -3.50 6.91 6.32
N ALA A 43 -2.75 7.94 5.95
CA ALA A 43 -1.39 8.14 6.44
C ALA A 43 -1.34 8.31 7.96
N ILE A 44 -2.37 8.88 8.60
CA ILE A 44 -2.38 9.08 10.07
C ILE A 44 -2.12 7.78 10.86
N PRO A 45 -2.96 6.73 10.77
CA PRO A 45 -2.71 5.50 11.53
C PRO A 45 -1.41 4.80 11.16
N PHE A 46 -0.98 4.85 9.89
CA PHE A 46 0.25 4.20 9.44
C PHE A 46 1.51 4.94 9.87
N ILE A 47 1.53 6.27 9.82
CA ILE A 47 2.62 7.09 10.36
C ILE A 47 2.75 6.89 11.87
N LEU A 48 1.63 6.79 12.60
CA LEU A 48 1.65 6.50 14.04
C LEU A 48 2.22 5.12 14.32
N TRP A 49 1.84 4.12 13.52
CA TRP A 49 2.43 2.78 13.59
C TRP A 49 3.94 2.85 13.33
N ASP A 50 4.37 3.43 12.22
CA ASP A 50 5.78 3.49 11.85
C ASP A 50 6.63 4.27 12.86
N ALA A 51 6.11 5.37 13.39
CA ALA A 51 6.77 6.13 14.44
C ALA A 51 6.93 5.29 15.72
N TRP A 52 5.89 4.55 16.11
CA TRP A 52 5.96 3.64 17.26
C TRP A 52 7.00 2.55 17.03
N PHE A 53 6.99 1.91 15.87
CA PHE A 53 7.88 0.80 15.54
C PHE A 53 9.34 1.24 15.40
N THR A 54 9.57 2.42 14.85
CA THR A 54 10.90 3.03 14.79
C THR A 54 11.42 3.32 16.20
N ASN A 55 10.59 3.87 17.08
CA ASN A 55 10.97 4.15 18.47
C ASN A 55 11.16 2.88 19.31
N SER A 56 10.45 1.79 18.98
CA SER A 56 10.61 0.49 19.63
C SER A 56 11.72 -0.38 19.04
N GLY A 57 12.44 0.09 18.01
CA GLY A 57 13.54 -0.64 17.39
C GLY A 57 13.10 -1.87 16.58
N VAL A 58 11.83 -1.91 16.16
CA VAL A 58 11.29 -2.96 15.27
C VAL A 58 11.90 -2.81 13.88
N TRP A 59 12.01 -1.57 13.41
CA TRP A 59 12.80 -1.19 12.25
C TRP A 59 13.47 0.16 12.43
N TRP A 60 14.45 0.47 11.58
CA TRP A 60 15.14 1.75 11.57
C TRP A 60 15.64 2.13 10.18
N PHE A 61 15.89 3.43 10.01
CA PHE A 61 16.32 4.02 8.75
C PHE A 61 17.82 4.29 8.73
N ASN A 62 18.49 3.87 7.67
CA ASN A 62 19.89 4.18 7.45
C ASN A 62 20.04 5.64 6.99
N GLN A 63 20.75 6.43 7.80
CA GLN A 63 20.97 7.86 7.58
C GLN A 63 21.83 8.17 6.35
N ASP A 64 22.60 7.20 5.85
CA ASP A 64 23.42 7.37 4.63
C ASP A 64 22.59 7.56 3.35
N TYR A 65 21.31 7.18 3.38
CA TYR A 65 20.42 7.16 2.20
C TYR A 65 19.30 8.20 2.20
N VAL A 66 19.27 9.07 3.21
CA VAL A 66 18.23 10.09 3.43
C VAL A 66 18.85 11.48 3.58
N LEU A 67 18.01 12.50 3.50
CA LEU A 67 18.37 13.91 3.60
C LEU A 67 18.87 14.34 4.99
N GLY A 68 18.68 13.52 6.02
CA GLY A 68 19.03 13.83 7.42
C GLY A 68 18.00 14.69 8.14
N ILE A 69 16.83 14.94 7.55
CA ILE A 69 15.69 15.61 8.20
C ILE A 69 14.75 14.54 8.73
N SER A 70 14.58 14.50 10.06
CA SER A 70 13.73 13.51 10.73
C SER A 70 12.58 14.18 11.49
N ILE A 71 11.37 13.63 11.36
CA ILE A 71 10.15 14.06 12.04
C ILE A 71 9.53 12.84 12.73
N ILE A 72 9.32 12.94 14.06
CA ILE A 72 8.83 11.84 14.91
C ILE A 72 9.68 10.55 14.74
N GLY A 73 11.00 10.70 14.71
CA GLY A 73 11.94 9.58 14.62
C GLY A 73 12.13 8.98 13.22
N MET A 74 11.42 9.47 12.21
CA MET A 74 11.47 8.95 10.84
C MET A 74 11.96 10.01 9.85
N PRO A 75 12.69 9.63 8.78
CA PRO A 75 13.11 10.57 7.74
C PRO A 75 11.90 11.16 7.01
N VAL A 76 12.02 12.40 6.51
CA VAL A 76 10.94 13.06 5.74
C VAL A 76 10.53 12.25 4.51
N GLU A 77 11.43 11.46 3.95
CA GLU A 77 11.17 10.55 2.85
C GLU A 77 10.16 9.45 3.22
N GLU A 78 10.11 9.01 4.47
CA GLU A 78 9.08 8.07 4.94
C GLU A 78 7.70 8.74 4.96
N TRP A 79 7.63 10.01 5.35
CA TRP A 79 6.38 10.77 5.29
C TRP A 79 5.91 10.95 3.84
N LEU A 80 6.84 11.15 2.90
CA LEU A 80 6.54 11.21 1.47
C LEU A 80 6.13 9.85 0.91
N PHE A 81 6.65 8.74 1.44
CA PHE A 81 6.27 7.38 1.05
C PHE A 81 4.75 7.16 1.21
N PHE A 82 4.16 7.64 2.31
CA PHE A 82 2.70 7.60 2.56
C PHE A 82 1.85 8.46 1.61
N ILE A 83 2.47 9.22 0.71
CA ILE A 83 1.79 9.98 -0.33
C ILE A 83 2.15 9.41 -1.71
N CYS A 84 3.44 9.22 -2.00
CA CYS A 84 3.96 8.79 -3.30
C CYS A 84 3.53 7.38 -3.67
N ILE A 85 3.61 6.44 -2.73
CA ILE A 85 3.23 5.05 -3.00
C ILE A 85 1.71 4.93 -3.14
N PRO A 86 0.88 5.44 -2.20
CA PRO A 86 -0.57 5.43 -2.38
C PRO A 86 -1.04 6.15 -3.64
N PHE A 87 -0.41 7.25 -4.05
CA PHE A 87 -0.75 7.93 -5.31
C PHE A 87 -0.61 6.98 -6.49
N SER A 88 0.52 6.30 -6.58
CA SER A 88 0.84 5.39 -7.69
C SER A 88 -0.09 4.17 -7.69
N CYS A 89 -0.41 3.64 -6.50
CA CYS A 89 -1.34 2.53 -6.35
C CYS A 89 -2.78 2.92 -6.73
N VAL A 90 -3.28 4.05 -6.23
CA VAL A 90 -4.65 4.53 -6.51
C VAL A 90 -4.78 4.94 -7.99
N PHE A 91 -3.77 5.59 -8.57
CA PHE A 91 -3.71 5.90 -9.99
C PHE A 91 -3.79 4.63 -10.85
N THR A 92 -2.99 3.61 -10.51
CA THR A 92 -2.99 2.34 -11.24
C THR A 92 -4.34 1.63 -11.11
N TYR A 93 -4.92 1.61 -9.91
CA TYR A 93 -6.25 1.09 -9.67
C TYR A 93 -7.31 1.81 -10.52
N TYR A 94 -7.28 3.15 -10.55
CA TYR A 94 -8.15 3.97 -11.37
C TYR A 94 -8.02 3.61 -12.87
N CYS A 95 -6.80 3.52 -13.38
CA CYS A 95 -6.54 3.18 -14.78
C CYS A 95 -7.02 1.76 -15.12
N LEU A 96 -6.72 0.78 -14.26
CA LEU A 96 -7.11 -0.62 -14.52
C LEU A 96 -8.63 -0.78 -14.53
N LEU A 97 -9.35 -0.14 -13.61
CA LEU A 97 -10.82 -0.15 -13.62
C LEU A 97 -11.41 0.62 -14.81
N LYS A 98 -10.72 1.63 -15.31
CA LYS A 98 -11.20 2.44 -16.44
C LYS A 98 -11.03 1.74 -17.78
N PHE A 99 -9.94 1.00 -17.98
CA PHE A 99 -9.59 0.42 -19.28
C PHE A 99 -9.84 -1.09 -19.39
N PHE A 100 -10.08 -1.80 -18.29
CA PHE A 100 -10.27 -3.25 -18.30
C PHE A 100 -11.53 -3.66 -17.55
N ASP A 101 -12.28 -4.62 -18.11
CA ASP A 101 -13.39 -5.26 -17.38
C ASP A 101 -12.86 -6.40 -16.49
N LEU A 102 -12.74 -6.09 -15.20
CA LEU A 102 -12.28 -7.01 -14.17
C LEU A 102 -13.42 -7.54 -13.29
N LYS A 103 -14.71 -7.37 -13.69
CA LYS A 103 -15.88 -7.76 -12.87
C LYS A 103 -15.86 -9.23 -12.45
N TRP A 104 -15.24 -10.10 -13.26
CA TRP A 104 -15.10 -11.53 -12.95
C TRP A 104 -14.36 -11.78 -11.61
N ALA A 105 -13.45 -10.89 -11.22
CA ALA A 105 -12.66 -11.02 -10.00
C ALA A 105 -13.54 -10.95 -8.73
N GLU A 106 -14.72 -10.34 -8.80
CA GLU A 106 -15.63 -10.28 -7.65
C GLU A 106 -16.17 -11.66 -7.24
N LYS A 107 -16.16 -12.64 -8.15
CA LYS A 107 -16.50 -14.03 -7.81
C LYS A 107 -15.50 -14.64 -6.82
N LEU A 108 -14.27 -14.13 -6.79
CA LEU A 108 -13.22 -14.59 -5.89
C LEU A 108 -13.24 -13.88 -4.54
N SER A 109 -13.99 -12.79 -4.36
CA SER A 109 -13.95 -11.96 -3.14
C SER A 109 -14.15 -12.77 -1.87
N LYS A 110 -15.15 -13.66 -1.83
CA LYS A 110 -15.42 -14.52 -0.66
C LYS A 110 -14.26 -15.47 -0.35
N LEU A 111 -13.68 -16.08 -1.38
CA LEU A 111 -12.53 -16.97 -1.23
C LEU A 111 -11.32 -16.20 -0.71
N ILE A 112 -11.03 -15.02 -1.28
CA ILE A 112 -9.90 -14.18 -0.88
C ILE A 112 -10.08 -13.72 0.57
N ILE A 113 -11.25 -13.20 0.94
CA ILE A 113 -11.56 -12.80 2.32
C ILE A 113 -11.36 -13.96 3.28
N PHE A 114 -11.90 -15.13 2.96
CA PHE A 114 -11.75 -16.33 3.80
C PHE A 114 -10.28 -16.73 3.97
N VAL A 115 -9.51 -16.79 2.88
CA VAL A 115 -8.10 -17.18 2.91
C VAL A 115 -7.27 -16.16 3.70
N VAL A 116 -7.42 -14.87 3.42
CA VAL A 116 -6.67 -13.81 4.11
C VAL A 116 -7.00 -13.80 5.60
N LEU A 117 -8.27 -13.87 5.99
CA LEU A 117 -8.65 -13.92 7.40
C LEU A 117 -8.10 -15.18 8.08
N THR A 118 -8.22 -16.35 7.45
CA THR A 118 -7.70 -17.61 8.02
C THR A 118 -6.19 -17.53 8.22
N VAL A 119 -5.44 -17.11 7.20
CA VAL A 119 -3.98 -16.99 7.28
C VAL A 119 -3.56 -15.95 8.32
N SER A 120 -4.20 -14.78 8.38
CA SER A 120 -3.88 -13.75 9.37
C SER A 120 -4.22 -14.18 10.80
N ILE A 121 -5.36 -14.85 11.02
CA ILE A 121 -5.75 -15.36 12.34
C ILE A 121 -4.77 -16.45 12.80
N THR A 122 -4.47 -17.42 11.94
CA THR A 122 -3.49 -18.47 12.25
C THR A 122 -2.10 -17.87 12.47
N GLY A 123 -1.67 -16.93 11.63
CA GLY A 123 -0.39 -16.23 11.76
C GLY A 123 -0.28 -15.49 13.10
N PHE A 124 -1.34 -14.81 13.53
CA PHE A 124 -1.39 -14.16 14.85
C PHE A 124 -1.14 -15.16 15.97
N PHE A 125 -1.88 -16.28 16.02
CA PHE A 125 -1.72 -17.25 17.12
C PHE A 125 -0.37 -17.98 17.13
N ILE A 126 0.26 -18.16 15.97
CA ILE A 126 1.58 -18.80 15.88
C ILE A 126 2.70 -17.82 16.24
N PHE A 127 2.59 -16.55 15.82
CA PHE A 127 3.66 -15.55 15.90
C PHE A 127 3.32 -14.35 16.79
N TYR A 128 2.41 -14.49 17.76
CA TYR A 128 1.99 -13.40 18.64
C TYR A 128 3.13 -12.74 19.42
N ASN A 129 4.24 -13.46 19.62
CA ASN A 129 5.45 -12.97 20.29
C ASN A 129 6.27 -11.99 19.44
N LYS A 130 6.01 -11.92 18.13
CA LYS A 130 6.75 -11.11 17.16
C LYS A 130 5.91 -9.88 16.83
N ILE A 131 6.30 -8.70 17.35
CA ILE A 131 5.34 -7.59 17.42
C ILE A 131 4.92 -7.10 16.02
N TYR A 132 5.82 -7.11 15.04
CA TYR A 132 5.47 -6.68 13.69
C TYR A 132 4.49 -7.65 13.04
N THR A 133 4.75 -8.95 13.15
CA THR A 133 3.84 -9.97 12.66
C THR A 133 2.46 -9.89 13.33
N ALA A 134 2.43 -9.76 14.66
CA ALA A 134 1.22 -9.75 15.44
C ALA A 134 0.33 -8.54 15.13
N VAL A 135 0.91 -7.33 15.12
CA VAL A 135 0.19 -6.09 14.79
C VAL A 135 -0.29 -6.11 13.34
N THR A 136 0.56 -6.54 12.40
CA THR A 136 0.18 -6.67 10.98
C THR A 136 -1.01 -7.62 10.82
N ALA A 137 -0.97 -8.78 11.47
CA ALA A 137 -2.08 -9.74 11.43
C ALA A 137 -3.38 -9.13 12.00
N ILE A 138 -3.33 -8.46 13.15
CA ILE A 138 -4.52 -7.80 13.75
C ILE A 138 -5.09 -6.75 12.79
N VAL A 139 -4.24 -5.86 12.28
CA VAL A 139 -4.64 -4.77 11.39
C VAL A 139 -5.26 -5.31 10.09
N THR A 140 -4.70 -6.40 9.54
CA THR A 140 -5.30 -7.10 8.39
C THR A 140 -6.64 -7.73 8.73
N ILE A 141 -6.76 -8.42 9.86
CA ILE A 141 -8.03 -9.05 10.29
C ILE A 141 -9.12 -7.98 10.41
N VAL A 142 -8.83 -6.88 11.11
CA VAL A 142 -9.78 -5.79 11.31
C VAL A 142 -10.18 -5.18 9.97
N THR A 143 -9.21 -4.86 9.11
CA THR A 143 -9.49 -4.21 7.82
C THR A 143 -10.28 -5.13 6.89
N VAL A 144 -9.87 -6.39 6.75
CA VAL A 144 -10.53 -7.35 5.86
C VAL A 144 -11.90 -7.77 6.38
N ALA A 145 -12.08 -7.93 7.70
CA ALA A 145 -13.39 -8.18 8.28
C ALA A 145 -14.32 -6.97 8.09
N TYR A 146 -13.82 -5.75 8.33
CA TYR A 146 -14.60 -4.54 8.12
C TYR A 146 -15.01 -4.38 6.66
N LEU A 147 -14.06 -4.40 5.73
CA LEU A 147 -14.35 -4.20 4.30
C LEU A 147 -15.11 -5.38 3.69
N GLY A 148 -14.74 -6.61 4.03
CA GLY A 148 -15.28 -7.82 3.41
C GLY A 148 -16.63 -8.28 3.99
N LEU A 149 -16.83 -8.12 5.31
CA LEU A 149 -18.00 -8.69 6.00
C LEU A 149 -18.99 -7.62 6.47
N ILE A 150 -18.51 -6.46 6.96
CA ILE A 150 -19.35 -5.39 7.50
C ILE A 150 -19.85 -4.48 6.38
N THR A 151 -18.95 -3.80 5.67
CA THR A 151 -19.32 -2.89 4.58
C THR A 151 -19.63 -3.62 3.29
N ARG A 152 -19.17 -4.88 3.17
CA ARG A 152 -19.32 -5.73 1.97
C ARG A 152 -18.88 -5.01 0.70
N TYR A 153 -17.67 -4.47 0.74
CA TYR A 153 -17.11 -3.66 -0.33
C TYR A 153 -17.16 -4.40 -1.67
N GLU A 154 -17.93 -3.86 -2.61
CA GLU A 154 -18.31 -4.54 -3.86
C GLU A 154 -17.15 -4.71 -4.87
N LEU A 155 -16.02 -4.04 -4.62
CA LEU A 155 -14.83 -4.07 -5.47
C LEU A 155 -13.69 -4.85 -4.82
N PHE A 156 -13.95 -5.57 -3.73
CA PHE A 156 -12.91 -6.25 -2.97
C PHE A 156 -12.10 -7.22 -3.83
N GLY A 157 -12.75 -7.96 -4.74
CA GLY A 157 -12.10 -8.93 -5.61
C GLY A 157 -11.21 -8.25 -6.64
N ARG A 158 -11.73 -7.22 -7.32
CA ARG A 158 -10.95 -6.39 -8.24
C ARG A 158 -9.78 -5.69 -7.55
N ALA A 159 -10.00 -5.13 -6.37
CA ALA A 159 -8.95 -4.52 -5.56
C ALA A 159 -7.82 -5.52 -5.26
N SER A 160 -8.18 -6.70 -4.77
CA SER A 160 -7.22 -7.77 -4.47
C SER A 160 -6.41 -8.19 -5.70
N LEU A 161 -7.08 -8.35 -6.85
CA LEU A 161 -6.41 -8.67 -8.12
C LEU A 161 -5.45 -7.56 -8.56
N ILE A 162 -5.89 -6.29 -8.47
CA ILE A 162 -5.06 -5.14 -8.81
C ILE A 162 -3.85 -5.03 -7.89
N TYR A 163 -4.00 -5.36 -6.61
CA TYR A 163 -2.87 -5.42 -5.68
C TYR A 163 -1.83 -6.45 -6.12
N LEU A 164 -2.24 -7.61 -6.64
CA LEU A 164 -1.31 -8.58 -7.22
C LEU A 164 -0.56 -8.01 -8.44
N ILE A 165 -1.23 -7.21 -9.28
CA ILE A 165 -0.58 -6.53 -10.42
C ILE A 165 0.41 -5.48 -9.91
N LEU A 166 0.05 -4.74 -8.86
CA LEU A 166 0.93 -3.76 -8.22
C LEU A 166 2.22 -4.37 -7.65
N MET A 167 2.28 -5.69 -7.44
CA MET A 167 3.51 -6.37 -7.02
C MET A 167 4.66 -6.18 -7.99
N LEU A 168 4.37 -5.99 -9.28
CA LEU A 168 5.39 -5.69 -10.29
C LEU A 168 6.14 -4.38 -10.01
N GLY A 169 5.47 -3.39 -9.41
CA GLY A 169 6.10 -2.14 -8.97
C GLY A 169 6.59 -2.18 -7.52
N PHE A 170 5.84 -2.83 -6.63
CA PHE A 170 6.18 -2.96 -5.22
C PHE A 170 7.50 -3.69 -4.99
N ILE A 171 7.73 -4.84 -5.66
CA ILE A 171 8.93 -5.66 -5.41
C ILE A 171 10.22 -4.89 -5.73
N PRO A 172 10.37 -4.17 -6.85
CA PRO A 172 11.55 -3.32 -7.07
C PRO A 172 11.69 -2.19 -6.05
N VAL A 173 10.59 -1.48 -5.74
CA VAL A 173 10.60 -0.33 -4.82
C VAL A 173 10.95 -0.77 -3.40
N ASN A 174 10.16 -1.65 -2.80
CA ASN A 174 10.40 -2.16 -1.46
C ASN A 174 11.67 -2.99 -1.40
N GLY A 175 12.00 -3.76 -2.45
CA GLY A 175 13.24 -4.52 -2.52
C GLY A 175 14.45 -3.62 -2.37
N THR A 176 14.52 -2.50 -3.11
CA THR A 176 15.61 -1.54 -2.96
C THR A 176 15.60 -0.89 -1.57
N LEU A 177 14.44 -0.52 -1.04
CA LEU A 177 14.34 0.01 0.33
C LEU A 177 14.91 -0.96 1.37
N THR A 178 14.64 -2.26 1.21
CA THR A 178 15.12 -3.31 2.11
C THR A 178 16.50 -3.87 1.74
N GLY A 179 17.19 -3.27 0.76
CA GLY A 179 18.62 -3.51 0.49
C GLY A 179 18.96 -4.26 -0.80
N THR A 180 17.98 -4.61 -1.63
CA THR A 180 18.26 -5.21 -2.96
C THR A 180 18.99 -4.21 -3.85
N GLY A 181 20.23 -4.55 -4.22
CA GLY A 181 21.08 -3.72 -5.08
C GLY A 181 21.79 -2.57 -4.36
N LEU A 182 21.73 -2.51 -3.02
CA LEU A 182 22.46 -1.54 -2.21
C LEU A 182 23.52 -2.23 -1.34
N GLU A 183 24.53 -1.48 -0.89
CA GLU A 183 25.55 -1.98 0.06
C GLU A 183 24.94 -2.28 1.43
N SER A 184 23.90 -1.56 1.80
CA SER A 184 23.13 -1.71 3.04
C SER A 184 21.70 -1.25 2.82
N ALA A 185 20.75 -1.79 3.59
CA ALA A 185 19.34 -1.45 3.45
C ALA A 185 19.04 -0.03 3.94
N ILE A 186 18.08 0.63 3.28
CA ILE A 186 17.53 1.91 3.72
C ILE A 186 16.65 1.68 4.94
N VAL A 187 15.77 0.67 4.87
CA VAL A 187 14.88 0.24 5.95
C VAL A 187 15.36 -1.11 6.47
N ASN A 188 15.76 -1.16 7.72
CA ASN A 188 16.31 -2.35 8.37
C ASN A 188 15.31 -2.88 9.40
N TYR A 189 15.22 -4.19 9.56
CA TYR A 189 14.25 -4.83 10.45
C TYR A 189 14.97 -5.65 11.52
N ASN A 190 14.44 -5.64 12.73
CA ASN A 190 14.84 -6.56 13.78
C ASN A 190 14.27 -7.96 13.49
N SER A 191 15.17 -8.95 13.31
CA SER A 191 14.80 -10.34 13.02
C SER A 191 13.98 -11.01 14.13
N GLU A 192 14.08 -10.53 15.37
CA GLU A 192 13.28 -11.04 16.48
C GLU A 192 11.80 -10.65 16.37
N GLU A 193 11.51 -9.52 15.71
CA GLU A 193 10.17 -8.95 15.63
C GLU A 193 9.37 -9.36 14.38
N ILE A 194 10.02 -10.05 13.44
CA ILE A 194 9.43 -10.54 12.18
C ILE A 194 9.47 -12.06 12.09
N ILE A 195 8.63 -12.67 11.25
CA ILE A 195 8.65 -14.13 11.01
C ILE A 195 10.01 -14.59 10.48
N GLY A 196 10.71 -13.73 9.74
CA GLY A 196 12.01 -14.02 9.12
C GLY A 196 11.89 -14.55 7.69
N LEU A 197 10.67 -14.79 7.20
CA LEU A 197 10.42 -15.08 5.78
C LEU A 197 10.51 -13.80 4.96
N ARG A 198 11.24 -13.86 3.84
CA ARG A 198 11.46 -12.74 2.93
C ARG A 198 11.28 -13.15 1.47
N ILE A 199 10.81 -12.22 0.65
CA ILE A 199 10.90 -12.29 -0.81
C ILE A 199 11.99 -11.29 -1.21
N LEU A 200 13.08 -11.80 -1.80
CA LEU A 200 14.34 -11.05 -1.91
C LEU A 200 14.77 -10.57 -0.52
N THR A 201 14.83 -9.26 -0.29
CA THR A 201 15.16 -8.65 1.00
C THR A 201 13.92 -8.20 1.77
N ILE A 202 12.72 -8.29 1.20
CA ILE A 202 11.48 -7.71 1.74
C ILE A 202 10.85 -8.70 2.73
N PRO A 203 10.60 -8.31 4.00
CA PRO A 203 9.80 -9.10 4.94
C PRO A 203 8.42 -9.44 4.36
N ILE A 204 7.91 -10.63 4.65
CA ILE A 204 6.58 -11.03 4.17
C ILE A 204 5.48 -10.12 4.74
N GLU A 205 5.69 -9.57 5.93
CA GLU A 205 4.80 -8.62 6.59
C GLU A 205 4.58 -7.34 5.75
N ASP A 206 5.60 -6.84 5.04
CA ASP A 206 5.48 -5.62 4.22
C ASP A 206 4.47 -5.80 3.08
N PHE A 207 4.37 -7.01 2.52
CA PHE A 207 3.36 -7.32 1.50
C PHE A 207 1.95 -7.24 2.07
N ILE A 208 1.78 -7.53 3.36
CA ILE A 208 0.50 -7.51 4.05
C ILE A 208 0.18 -6.08 4.52
N TYR A 209 1.18 -5.37 5.07
CA TYR A 209 1.11 -3.95 5.40
C TYR A 209 0.68 -3.13 4.18
N GLY A 210 1.37 -3.31 3.06
CA GLY A 210 1.06 -2.65 1.79
C GLY A 210 -0.34 -2.98 1.28
N TYR A 211 -0.81 -4.21 1.50
CA TYR A 211 -2.15 -4.63 1.08
C TYR A 211 -3.23 -3.89 1.86
N VAL A 212 -3.09 -3.81 3.19
CA VAL A 212 -4.03 -3.07 4.04
C VAL A 212 -4.02 -1.58 3.69
N MET A 213 -2.84 -0.98 3.56
CA MET A 213 -2.70 0.43 3.20
C MET A 213 -3.37 0.72 1.85
N PHE A 214 -3.15 -0.15 0.86
CA PHE A 214 -3.78 -0.05 -0.45
C PHE A 214 -5.31 -0.13 -0.36
N LEU A 215 -5.85 -1.16 0.32
CA LEU A 215 -7.29 -1.36 0.47
C LEU A 215 -7.97 -0.14 1.13
N LEU A 216 -7.39 0.40 2.20
CA LEU A 216 -7.93 1.57 2.88
C LEU A 216 -7.90 2.82 2.00
N ASN A 217 -6.82 3.02 1.24
CA ASN A 217 -6.72 4.13 0.29
C ASN A 217 -7.81 4.04 -0.79
N ILE A 218 -7.94 2.90 -1.48
CA ILE A 218 -8.95 2.80 -2.54
C ILE A 218 -10.38 2.87 -2.01
N TYR A 219 -10.63 2.36 -0.80
CA TYR A 219 -11.95 2.37 -0.19
C TYR A 219 -12.37 3.81 0.14
N ILE A 220 -11.53 4.56 0.87
CA ILE A 220 -11.82 5.95 1.21
C ILE A 220 -11.85 6.82 -0.06
N PHE A 221 -10.96 6.58 -1.03
CA PHE A 221 -11.01 7.26 -2.32
C PHE A 221 -12.35 7.05 -3.04
N GLY A 222 -12.86 5.80 -3.07
CA GLY A 222 -14.17 5.48 -3.63
C GLY A 222 -15.31 6.22 -2.92
N LEU A 223 -15.28 6.29 -1.58
CA LEU A 223 -16.27 7.03 -0.80
C LEU A 223 -16.29 8.53 -1.14
N LEU A 224 -15.12 9.16 -1.33
CA LEU A 224 -15.01 10.59 -1.63
C LEU A 224 -15.37 10.94 -3.08
N THR A 225 -15.16 10.02 -4.01
CA THR A 225 -15.27 10.29 -5.45
C THR A 225 -16.51 9.68 -6.12
N LYS A 226 -17.18 8.73 -5.45
CA LYS A 226 -18.21 7.85 -6.04
C LYS A 226 -17.71 7.07 -7.27
N PHE A 227 -16.40 6.96 -7.45
CA PHE A 227 -15.79 6.06 -8.41
C PHE A 227 -15.79 4.64 -7.82
N PRO A 228 -16.18 3.61 -8.58
CA PRO A 228 -16.40 3.53 -10.02
C PRO A 228 -17.87 3.60 -10.45
N SER A 229 -18.82 4.03 -9.60
CA SER A 229 -20.24 4.15 -10.00
C SER A 229 -20.42 5.04 -11.26
N SER A 230 -19.47 5.94 -11.52
CA SER A 230 -19.39 6.74 -12.75
C SER A 230 -18.93 5.99 -14.01
N ILE A 231 -18.25 4.84 -13.89
CA ILE A 231 -17.81 4.03 -15.05
C ILE A 231 -18.95 3.20 -15.62
N GLN A 232 -19.81 2.63 -14.76
CA GLN A 232 -20.96 1.83 -15.21
C GLN A 232 -21.92 2.64 -16.11
N ILE A 233 -22.04 3.94 -15.88
CA ILE A 233 -22.92 4.82 -16.66
C ILE A 233 -22.43 4.99 -18.11
N ASN A 234 -21.12 4.99 -18.36
CA ASN A 234 -20.55 5.22 -19.70
C ASN A 234 -20.43 3.94 -20.54
N THR A 235 -20.42 2.76 -19.92
CA THR A 235 -20.40 1.50 -20.69
C THR A 235 -21.77 1.12 -21.24
N ASP A 236 -22.85 1.71 -20.71
CA ASP A 236 -24.22 1.46 -21.16
C ASP A 236 -24.68 2.46 -22.24
N SER A 237 -23.91 3.52 -22.51
CA SER A 237 -24.23 4.55 -23.51
C SER A 237 -23.55 4.36 -24.88
N ASP A 238 -22.69 3.35 -25.02
CA ASP A 238 -21.91 3.06 -26.23
C ASP A 238 -22.37 1.76 -26.95
N ASN A 239 -23.65 1.36 -26.79
CA ASN A 239 -24.30 0.31 -27.57
C ASN A 239 -25.31 0.87 -28.56
#